data_AF-A0A8J7XGP5-F1
#
_entry.id   AF-A0A8J7XGP5-F1
#
_cell.length_a   1.000
_cell.length_b   1.000
_cell.length_c   1.000
_cell.angle_alpha   90.00
_cell.angle_beta   90.00
_cell.angle_gamma   90.00
#
_symmetry.space_group_name_H-M   'P 1'
#
loop_
_entity.id
_entity.type
_entity.pdbx_description
1 polymer ?
#
loop_
_entity_poly.entity_id
_entity_poly.type
_entity_poly.pdbx_seq_one_letter_code
_entity_poly.pdbx_strand_id
1 'polypeptide(L)'
;MKMECFTCKITAAVDKSYPVREAVSGKTSGRCSWHAWDDDNTFVCSTCETSRFFEQVAWCTETDHLICTECSPSRTVKDTFWFWKEYTLISCPYCGKEHPTLNRQEFKGEHPWQADPFRCRQFPIWYPDGGLVKEEDLIQEKPTKRKRKQKSIVCPSCRKNLSVSEPGTYECPYCHQIFTVSLKKT
;
A
#
# COMPACT_ATOMS: atom_id res chain seq x y z
N MET A 1 5.03 -14.13 23.37
CA MET A 1 3.90 -14.73 22.63
C MET A 1 3.29 -13.61 21.80
N LYS A 2 3.19 -13.76 20.48
CA LYS A 2 2.57 -12.74 19.62
C LYS A 2 1.05 -12.77 19.87
N MET A 3 0.45 -11.62 20.12
CA MET A 3 -1.00 -11.51 20.31
C MET A 3 -1.65 -11.40 18.93
N GLU A 4 -2.77 -12.09 18.71
CA GLU A 4 -3.51 -12.08 17.44
C GLU A 4 -4.59 -11.00 17.46
N CYS A 5 -4.90 -10.42 16.31
CA CYS A 5 -6.00 -9.46 16.21
C CYS A 5 -7.36 -10.12 16.43
N PHE A 6 -8.12 -9.61 17.40
CA PHE A 6 -9.44 -10.12 17.76
C PHE A 6 -10.42 -10.09 16.58
N THR A 7 -10.53 -8.96 15.87
CA THR A 7 -11.42 -8.81 14.69
C THR A 7 -11.01 -9.76 13.57
N CYS A 8 -9.71 -9.93 13.32
CA CYS A 8 -9.23 -10.90 12.33
C CYS A 8 -9.63 -12.34 12.71
N LYS A 9 -9.54 -12.72 13.99
CA LYS A 9 -9.95 -14.07 14.45
C LYS A 9 -11.43 -14.35 14.25
N ILE A 10 -12.30 -13.38 14.55
CA ILE A 10 -13.74 -13.55 14.33
C ILE A 10 -14.02 -13.68 12.83
N THR A 11 -13.36 -12.86 12.02
CA THR A 11 -13.49 -12.93 10.56
C THR A 11 -13.04 -14.28 10.02
N ALA A 12 -11.86 -14.76 10.43
CA ALA A 12 -11.31 -16.07 10.06
C ALA A 12 -12.15 -17.27 10.54
N ALA A 13 -12.97 -17.08 11.58
CA ALA A 13 -13.90 -18.10 12.04
C ALA A 13 -15.01 -18.35 11.02
N VAL A 14 -15.45 -17.30 10.32
CA VAL A 14 -16.53 -17.33 9.30
C VAL A 14 -15.98 -17.49 7.88
N ASP A 15 -14.86 -16.86 7.57
CA ASP A 15 -14.21 -16.90 6.26
C ASP A 15 -12.79 -17.46 6.40
N LYS A 16 -12.59 -18.71 5.98
CA LYS A 16 -11.31 -19.41 6.14
C LYS A 16 -10.19 -18.86 5.26
N SER A 17 -10.50 -18.04 4.25
CA SER A 17 -9.48 -17.39 3.44
C SER A 17 -8.87 -16.17 4.14
N TYR A 18 -9.56 -15.64 5.15
CA TYR A 18 -9.18 -14.40 5.81
C TYR A 18 -7.97 -14.62 6.76
N PRO A 19 -6.86 -13.88 6.57
CA PRO A 19 -5.65 -14.08 7.34
C PRO A 19 -5.75 -13.44 8.74
N VAL A 20 -5.19 -14.12 9.75
CA VAL A 20 -5.07 -13.55 11.09
C VAL A 20 -3.77 -12.78 11.21
N ARG A 21 -3.87 -11.46 11.41
CA ARG A 21 -2.72 -10.57 11.60
C ARG A 21 -2.35 -10.44 13.07
N GLU A 22 -1.08 -10.12 13.31
CA GLU A 22 -0.58 -9.80 14.64
C GLU A 22 -1.25 -8.54 15.17
N ALA A 23 -1.66 -8.56 16.43
CA ALA A 23 -2.05 -7.37 17.15
C ALA A 23 -0.82 -6.48 17.37
N VAL A 24 -1.01 -5.16 17.27
CA VAL A 24 0.06 -4.20 17.52
C VAL A 24 0.16 -3.96 19.02
N SER A 25 1.34 -4.18 19.59
CA SER A 25 1.62 -4.00 21.02
C SER A 25 1.53 -2.52 21.40
N GLY A 26 0.69 -2.14 22.36
CA GLY A 26 0.57 -0.74 22.81
C GLY A 26 -0.81 -0.38 23.35
N LYS A 27 -1.37 0.73 22.88
CA LYS A 27 -2.75 1.22 23.06
C LYS A 27 -3.80 0.13 22.86
N THR A 28 -3.47 -0.83 21.99
CA THR A 28 -4.48 -1.68 21.38
C THR A 28 -5.02 -2.82 22.24
N SER A 29 -6.34 -2.90 22.26
CA SER A 29 -7.19 -3.99 22.77
C SER A 29 -6.99 -5.33 22.02
N GLY A 30 -5.77 -5.63 21.58
CA GLY A 30 -5.44 -6.82 20.80
C GLY A 30 -5.92 -6.71 19.36
N ARG A 31 -5.65 -5.59 18.68
CA ARG A 31 -6.05 -5.37 17.28
C ARG A 31 -4.87 -5.02 16.38
N CYS A 32 -4.98 -5.40 15.11
CA CYS A 32 -3.99 -5.09 14.09
C CYS A 32 -4.23 -3.66 13.56
N SER A 33 -3.31 -3.10 12.75
CA SER A 33 -3.46 -1.74 12.20
C SER A 33 -4.73 -1.57 11.36
N TRP A 34 -5.26 -2.65 10.78
CA TRP A 34 -6.52 -2.62 10.01
C TRP A 34 -7.74 -2.38 10.90
N HIS A 35 -7.66 -2.78 12.17
CA HIS A 35 -8.79 -2.80 13.09
C HIS A 35 -8.51 -2.03 14.38
N ALA A 36 -7.39 -1.33 14.51
CA ALA A 36 -7.01 -0.64 15.74
C ALA A 36 -8.02 0.44 16.13
N TRP A 37 -8.24 0.62 17.44
CA TRP A 37 -9.16 1.61 18.01
C TRP A 37 -8.37 2.80 18.61
N ASP A 38 -7.20 2.53 19.16
CA ASP A 38 -6.65 3.12 20.39
C ASP A 38 -5.16 3.48 20.27
N ASP A 39 -4.52 3.16 19.14
CA ASP A 39 -3.20 3.67 18.74
C ASP A 39 -3.28 4.46 17.42
N ASP A 40 -2.76 5.68 17.48
CA ASP A 40 -1.88 6.30 16.49
C ASP A 40 -2.35 6.44 15.04
N ASN A 41 -3.12 7.50 14.79
CA ASN A 41 -3.10 8.25 13.51
C ASN A 41 -3.31 7.42 12.23
N THR A 42 -3.92 6.23 12.33
CA THR A 42 -4.06 5.34 11.19
C THR A 42 -5.22 5.77 10.31
N PHE A 43 -6.40 5.90 10.91
CA PHE A 43 -7.60 6.38 10.22
C PHE A 43 -7.98 7.77 10.73
N VAL A 44 -7.20 8.76 10.31
CA VAL A 44 -7.40 10.17 10.68
C VAL A 44 -8.39 10.82 9.74
N CYS A 45 -9.49 11.35 10.27
CA CYS A 45 -10.45 12.08 9.46
C CYS A 45 -9.79 13.35 8.89
N SER A 46 -9.93 13.58 7.59
CA SER A 46 -9.36 14.75 6.91
C SER A 46 -10.02 16.08 7.32
N THR A 47 -11.15 16.05 8.04
CA THR A 47 -11.87 17.25 8.49
C THR A 47 -11.56 17.62 9.93
N CYS A 48 -11.66 16.68 10.88
CA CYS A 48 -11.42 16.95 12.30
C CYS A 48 -10.06 16.47 12.82
N GLU A 49 -9.22 15.89 11.96
CA GLU A 49 -7.88 15.38 12.28
C GLU A 49 -7.85 14.39 13.44
N THR A 50 -9.00 13.80 13.76
CA THR A 50 -9.14 12.84 14.86
C THR A 50 -9.10 11.42 14.29
N SER A 51 -8.34 10.55 14.94
CA SER A 51 -8.34 9.12 14.64
C SER A 51 -9.68 8.51 14.97
N ARG A 52 -10.16 7.61 14.10
CA ARG A 52 -11.44 6.93 14.26
C ARG A 52 -11.29 5.44 14.15
N PHE A 53 -12.25 4.75 14.75
CA PHE A 53 -12.37 3.33 14.53
C PHE A 53 -12.75 3.06 13.08
N PHE A 54 -12.26 1.95 12.53
CA PHE A 54 -12.48 1.59 11.13
C PHE A 54 -13.99 1.46 10.77
N GLU A 55 -14.85 1.14 11.73
CA GLU A 55 -16.31 1.12 11.57
C GLU A 55 -16.99 2.50 11.63
N GLN A 56 -16.24 3.56 11.91
CA GLN A 56 -16.71 4.94 12.05
C GLN A 56 -16.09 5.89 11.01
N VAL A 57 -15.37 5.34 10.05
CA VAL A 57 -14.67 6.09 9.02
C VAL A 57 -14.81 5.40 7.68
N ALA A 58 -14.93 6.18 6.63
CA ALA A 58 -14.94 5.73 5.25
C ALA A 58 -13.79 6.39 4.50
N TRP A 59 -13.19 5.68 3.56
CA TRP A 59 -12.22 6.25 2.64
C TRP A 59 -12.88 6.56 1.30
N CYS A 60 -12.58 7.73 0.74
CA CYS A 60 -12.97 8.15 -0.59
C CYS A 60 -11.81 7.88 -1.55
N THR A 61 -11.96 6.88 -2.41
CA THR A 61 -10.97 6.53 -3.45
C THR A 61 -10.73 7.67 -4.45
N GLU A 62 -11.75 8.50 -4.70
CA GLU A 62 -11.68 9.58 -5.69
C GLU A 62 -10.85 10.77 -5.22
N THR A 63 -10.84 11.03 -3.92
CA THR A 63 -10.17 12.21 -3.36
C THR A 63 -9.04 11.84 -2.41
N ASP A 64 -8.86 10.57 -2.07
CA ASP A 64 -7.92 10.06 -1.05
C ASP A 64 -8.12 10.71 0.33
N HIS A 65 -9.38 10.97 0.70
CA HIS A 65 -9.74 11.53 2.02
C HIS A 65 -10.45 10.49 2.89
N LEU A 66 -10.22 10.57 4.20
CA LEU A 66 -10.93 9.79 5.21
C LEU A 66 -12.01 10.66 5.86
N ILE A 67 -13.24 10.15 5.90
CA ILE A 67 -14.41 10.87 6.38
C ILE A 67 -15.01 10.10 7.56
N CYS A 68 -15.18 10.76 8.71
CA CYS A 68 -15.77 10.13 9.88
C CYS A 68 -17.27 10.40 10.02
N THR A 69 -17.94 9.53 10.78
CA THR A 69 -19.37 9.63 11.07
C THR A 69 -19.75 10.86 11.88
N GLU A 70 -18.80 11.52 12.56
CA GLU A 70 -19.06 12.75 13.31
C GLU A 70 -19.00 14.01 12.43
N CYS A 71 -18.15 14.03 11.40
CA CYS A 71 -17.98 15.19 10.53
C CYS A 71 -18.96 15.23 9.36
N SER A 72 -19.66 14.14 9.08
CA SER A 72 -20.52 14.05 7.90
C SER A 72 -21.77 13.20 8.16
N PRO A 73 -22.91 13.52 7.53
CA PRO A 73 -24.12 12.71 7.63
C PRO A 73 -23.85 11.24 7.30
N SER A 74 -24.46 10.36 8.09
CA SER A 74 -24.33 8.92 7.90
C SER A 74 -25.66 8.21 8.10
N ARG A 75 -25.78 7.03 7.50
CA ARG A 75 -26.96 6.16 7.65
C ARG A 75 -26.56 4.70 7.72
N THR A 76 -27.32 3.93 8.48
CA THR A 76 -27.14 2.49 8.60
C THR A 76 -27.84 1.74 7.46
N VAL A 77 -27.16 0.73 6.92
CA VAL A 77 -27.68 -0.18 5.90
C VAL A 77 -27.70 -1.59 6.46
N LYS A 78 -28.88 -2.22 6.48
CA LYS A 78 -29.05 -3.62 6.89
C LYS A 78 -28.65 -4.55 5.76
N ASP A 79 -27.51 -5.18 5.89
CA ASP A 79 -26.96 -6.17 4.97
C ASP A 79 -25.90 -6.99 5.70
N THR A 80 -25.86 -8.28 5.41
CA THR A 80 -25.00 -9.23 6.15
C THR A 80 -23.69 -9.44 5.42
N PHE A 81 -22.57 -9.36 6.14
CA PHE A 81 -21.24 -9.68 5.63
C PHE A 81 -20.34 -10.14 6.78
N TRP A 82 -19.60 -11.22 6.58
CA TRP A 82 -18.94 -11.96 7.67
C TRP A 82 -19.90 -12.20 8.85
N PHE A 83 -19.60 -11.63 10.02
CA PHE A 83 -20.43 -11.71 11.24
C PHE A 83 -21.27 -10.44 11.49
N TRP A 84 -21.14 -9.43 10.63
CA TRP A 84 -21.88 -8.17 10.70
C TRP A 84 -23.26 -8.30 10.05
N LYS A 85 -24.26 -7.59 10.59
CA LYS A 85 -25.64 -7.55 10.06
C LYS A 85 -26.01 -6.22 9.43
N GLU A 86 -25.13 -5.23 9.58
CA GLU A 86 -25.29 -3.89 9.05
C GLU A 86 -23.93 -3.21 8.90
N TYR A 87 -23.90 -2.17 8.08
CA TYR A 87 -22.76 -1.27 7.95
C TYR A 87 -23.26 0.17 7.81
N THR A 88 -22.35 1.13 7.95
CA THR A 88 -22.65 2.55 7.85
C THR A 88 -22.19 3.10 6.50
N LEU A 89 -23.05 3.88 5.85
CA LEU A 89 -22.68 4.75 4.73
C LEU A 89 -22.47 6.16 5.27
N ILE A 90 -21.38 6.80 4.84
CA ILE A 90 -21.02 8.17 5.19
C ILE A 90 -21.06 9.02 3.92
N SER A 91 -21.77 10.14 3.96
CA SER A 91 -21.78 11.10 2.86
C SER A 91 -20.39 11.73 2.72
N CYS A 92 -19.84 11.82 1.52
CA CYS A 92 -18.54 12.41 1.27
C CYS A 92 -18.69 13.89 0.88
N PRO A 93 -18.17 14.85 1.66
CA PRO A 93 -18.21 16.26 1.30
C PRO A 93 -17.28 16.60 0.12
N TYR A 94 -16.34 15.70 -0.22
CA TYR A 94 -15.33 15.95 -1.25
C TYR A 94 -15.77 15.51 -2.66
N CYS A 95 -16.46 14.37 -2.79
CA CYS A 95 -16.92 13.85 -4.08
C CYS A 95 -18.46 13.83 -4.24
N GLY A 96 -19.20 14.14 -3.17
CA GLY A 96 -20.68 14.17 -3.17
C GLY A 96 -21.37 12.80 -3.15
N LYS A 97 -20.63 11.69 -3.06
CA LYS A 97 -21.15 10.31 -3.00
C LYS A 97 -21.19 9.78 -1.58
N GLU A 98 -21.90 8.68 -1.35
CA GLU A 98 -21.83 7.93 -0.10
C GLU A 98 -20.76 6.83 -0.19
N HIS A 99 -19.96 6.68 0.87
CA HIS A 99 -18.98 5.60 0.99
C HIS A 99 -19.26 4.74 2.22
N PRO A 100 -19.15 3.41 2.10
CA PRO A 100 -19.29 2.53 3.25
C PRO A 100 -18.08 2.65 4.18
N THR A 101 -18.27 2.33 5.45
CA THR A 101 -17.19 2.29 6.44
C THR A 101 -16.14 1.23 6.10
N LEU A 102 -14.92 1.39 6.64
CA LEU A 102 -13.76 0.58 6.24
C LEU A 102 -13.97 -0.92 6.44
N ASN A 103 -14.75 -1.35 7.43
CA ASN A 103 -15.12 -2.76 7.61
C ASN A 103 -15.79 -3.36 6.35
N ARG A 104 -16.68 -2.60 5.71
CA ARG A 104 -17.37 -3.03 4.50
C ARG A 104 -16.52 -2.79 3.25
N GLN A 105 -15.68 -1.76 3.23
CA GLN A 105 -14.70 -1.57 2.14
C GLN A 105 -13.70 -2.72 2.10
N GLU A 106 -13.21 -3.16 3.26
CA GLU A 106 -12.31 -4.31 3.38
C GLU A 106 -12.95 -5.59 2.82
N PHE A 107 -14.18 -5.87 3.23
CA PHE A 107 -14.97 -6.99 2.71
C PHE A 107 -15.15 -6.94 1.18
N LYS A 108 -15.18 -5.75 0.58
CA LYS A 108 -15.33 -5.55 -0.87
C LYS A 108 -14.02 -5.52 -1.65
N GLY A 109 -12.86 -5.51 -1.00
CA GLY A 109 -11.59 -5.31 -1.71
C GLY A 109 -11.24 -3.84 -1.98
N GLU A 110 -11.93 -2.90 -1.34
CA GLU A 110 -11.87 -1.46 -1.62
C GLU A 110 -11.14 -0.65 -0.51
N HIS A 111 -10.60 -1.31 0.51
CA HIS A 111 -9.89 -0.64 1.61
C HIS A 111 -8.67 0.14 1.09
N PRO A 112 -8.25 1.26 1.72
CA PRO A 112 -7.08 2.04 1.30
C PRO A 112 -5.83 1.20 1.02
N TRP A 113 -5.60 0.18 1.83
CA TRP A 113 -4.45 -0.72 1.70
C TRP A 113 -4.66 -1.88 0.71
N GLN A 114 -5.89 -2.18 0.31
CA GLN A 114 -6.18 -3.04 -0.83
C GLN A 114 -6.03 -2.25 -2.15
N ALA A 115 -6.34 -0.95 -2.13
CA ALA A 115 -6.19 -0.07 -3.29
C ALA A 115 -4.73 0.35 -3.52
N ASP A 116 -3.96 0.59 -2.45
CA ASP A 116 -2.52 0.83 -2.52
C ASP A 116 -1.76 -0.03 -1.49
N PRO A 117 -1.36 -1.25 -1.89
CA PRO A 117 -0.59 -2.17 -1.05
C PRO A 117 0.72 -1.59 -0.52
N PHE A 118 1.35 -0.64 -1.23
CA PHE A 118 2.64 -0.08 -0.83
C PHE A 118 2.54 0.88 0.36
N ARG A 119 1.33 1.36 0.67
CA ARG A 119 1.03 2.15 1.89
C ARG A 119 0.72 1.27 3.10
N CYS A 120 0.52 -0.03 2.90
CA CYS A 120 0.24 -0.96 3.98
C CYS A 120 1.50 -1.27 4.77
N ARG A 121 1.41 -1.17 6.10
CA ARG A 121 2.50 -1.56 7.01
C ARG A 121 2.31 -2.95 7.61
N GLN A 122 1.25 -3.66 7.19
CA GLN A 122 0.89 -4.93 7.80
C GLN A 122 0.32 -5.93 6.80
N PHE A 123 1.05 -7.03 6.66
CA PHE A 123 0.77 -8.11 5.73
C PHE A 123 0.22 -9.36 6.45
N PRO A 124 -0.43 -10.28 5.73
CA PRO A 124 -0.81 -10.19 4.31
C PRO A 124 -2.03 -9.29 4.08
N ILE A 125 -2.12 -8.71 2.89
CA ILE A 125 -3.30 -8.00 2.40
C ILE A 125 -4.20 -9.05 1.74
N TRP A 126 -5.46 -9.09 2.16
CA TRP A 126 -6.43 -10.06 1.69
C TRP A 126 -7.37 -9.42 0.68
N TYR A 127 -7.82 -10.20 -0.30
CA TYR A 127 -8.84 -9.82 -1.27
C TYR A 127 -10.01 -10.81 -1.27
N PRO A 128 -11.24 -10.38 -1.63
CA PRO A 128 -12.43 -11.23 -1.53
C PRO A 128 -12.44 -12.46 -2.45
N ASP A 129 -11.59 -12.48 -3.48
CA ASP A 129 -11.37 -13.63 -4.35
C ASP A 129 -10.46 -14.71 -3.72
N GLY A 130 -10.02 -14.49 -2.46
CA GLY A 130 -9.06 -15.33 -1.76
C GLY A 130 -7.61 -14.98 -2.07
N GLY A 131 -7.37 -13.95 -2.88
CA GLY A 131 -6.04 -13.42 -3.17
C GLY A 131 -5.35 -12.91 -1.90
N LEU A 132 -4.05 -13.17 -1.80
CA LEU A 132 -3.20 -12.69 -0.72
C LEU A 132 -1.96 -12.02 -1.32
N VAL A 133 -1.70 -10.77 -0.90
CA VAL A 133 -0.43 -10.07 -1.18
C VAL A 133 0.39 -10.09 0.11
N LYS A 134 1.60 -10.63 0.02
CA LYS A 134 2.58 -10.66 1.11
C LYS A 134 3.60 -9.55 0.93
N GLU A 135 4.38 -9.31 1.98
CA GLU A 135 5.44 -8.29 1.95
C GLU A 135 6.47 -8.58 0.84
N GLU A 136 6.79 -9.86 0.63
CA GLU A 136 7.77 -10.30 -0.37
C GLU A 136 7.33 -9.99 -1.80
N ASP A 137 6.02 -9.98 -2.07
CA ASP A 137 5.45 -9.72 -3.39
C ASP A 137 5.67 -8.25 -3.80
N LEU A 138 5.67 -7.33 -2.84
CA LEU A 138 5.91 -5.89 -3.08
C LEU A 138 7.39 -5.52 -3.19
N ILE A 139 8.28 -6.35 -2.65
CA ILE A 139 9.74 -6.14 -2.73
C ILE A 139 10.26 -6.41 -4.15
N GLN A 140 9.61 -7.29 -4.91
CA GLN A 140 10.01 -7.66 -6.27
C GLN A 140 9.69 -6.58 -7.33
N GLU A 141 8.83 -5.61 -6.99
CA GLU A 141 8.41 -4.52 -7.89
C GLU A 141 9.03 -3.15 -7.62
N LYS A 142 9.97 -3.02 -6.67
CA LYS A 142 10.94 -1.92 -6.83
C LYS A 142 11.67 -2.23 -8.13
N PRO A 143 11.63 -1.37 -9.17
CA PRO A 143 12.43 -1.60 -10.34
C PRO A 143 13.86 -1.67 -9.81
N THR A 144 14.40 -2.88 -9.75
CA THR A 144 15.83 -3.06 -9.64
C THR A 144 16.34 -2.19 -10.77
N LYS A 145 17.03 -1.10 -10.43
CA LYS A 145 17.84 -0.38 -11.42
C LYS A 145 18.54 -1.49 -12.17
N ARG A 146 18.11 -1.79 -13.40
CA ARG A 146 18.78 -2.77 -14.25
C ARG A 146 20.22 -2.33 -14.14
N LYS A 147 21.09 -3.10 -13.46
CA LYS A 147 22.51 -2.77 -13.39
C LYS A 147 22.91 -2.69 -14.85
N ARG A 148 22.99 -1.48 -15.42
CA ARG A 148 23.37 -1.26 -16.80
C ARG A 148 24.73 -1.94 -16.89
N LYS A 149 24.81 -3.07 -17.61
CA LYS A 149 26.04 -3.86 -17.73
C LYS A 149 27.11 -2.89 -18.22
N GLN A 150 28.00 -2.47 -17.33
CA GLN A 150 29.13 -1.64 -17.67
C GLN A 150 29.95 -2.39 -18.72
N LYS A 151 30.16 -1.77 -19.88
CA LYS A 151 31.00 -2.34 -20.94
C LYS A 151 32.38 -1.71 -20.84
N SER A 152 33.40 -2.56 -20.82
CA SER A 152 34.78 -2.12 -20.97
C SER A 152 35.03 -1.78 -22.43
N ILE A 153 35.43 -0.55 -22.71
CA ILE A 153 35.87 -0.08 -24.02
C ILE A 153 37.31 0.41 -23.93
N VAL A 154 38.00 0.46 -25.06
CA VAL A 154 39.37 0.98 -25.14
C VAL A 154 39.32 2.38 -25.72
N CYS A 155 39.95 3.36 -25.06
CA CYS A 155 40.08 4.71 -25.61
C CYS A 155 40.85 4.65 -26.95
N PRO A 156 40.31 5.23 -28.04
CA PRO A 156 40.96 5.16 -29.35
C PRO A 156 42.31 5.90 -29.39
N SER A 157 42.48 6.93 -28.55
CA SER A 157 43.69 7.77 -28.56
C SER A 157 44.80 7.21 -27.67
N CYS A 158 44.50 6.82 -26.43
CA CYS A 158 45.53 6.40 -25.47
C CYS A 158 45.51 4.90 -25.12
N ARG A 159 44.58 4.14 -25.70
CA ARG A 159 44.40 2.68 -25.49
C ARG A 159 44.15 2.24 -24.04
N LYS A 160 43.82 3.15 -23.12
CA LYS A 160 43.39 2.77 -21.76
C LYS A 160 41.97 2.21 -21.78
N ASN A 161 41.72 1.22 -20.93
CA ASN A 161 40.39 0.67 -20.71
C ASN A 161 39.52 1.66 -19.93
N LEU A 162 38.28 1.83 -20.36
CA LEU A 162 37.28 2.72 -19.80
C LEU A 162 35.98 1.94 -19.60
N SER A 163 35.27 2.23 -18.51
CA SER A 163 33.97 1.64 -18.22
C SER A 163 32.88 2.61 -18.65
N VAL A 164 32.06 2.22 -19.63
CA VAL A 164 30.93 3.03 -20.11
C VAL A 164 29.61 2.30 -19.91
N SER A 165 28.56 3.05 -19.64
CA SER A 165 27.22 2.53 -19.33
C SER A 165 26.26 2.61 -20.52
N GLU A 166 26.46 3.55 -21.45
CA GLU A 166 25.56 3.82 -22.59
C GLU A 166 26.32 4.25 -23.87
N PRO A 167 25.71 4.16 -25.06
CA PRO A 167 26.24 4.85 -26.25
C PRO A 167 26.25 6.36 -26.03
N GLY A 168 27.24 7.04 -26.58
CA GLY A 168 27.35 8.49 -26.44
C GLY A 168 28.76 9.01 -26.64
N THR A 169 28.94 10.30 -26.43
CA THR A 169 30.24 10.96 -26.50
C THR A 169 30.86 11.01 -25.11
N TYR A 170 32.11 10.55 -25.01
CA TYR A 170 32.86 10.45 -23.76
C TYR A 170 34.18 11.19 -23.89
N GLU A 171 34.60 11.84 -22.81
CA GLU A 171 35.96 12.35 -22.65
C GLU A 171 36.80 11.32 -21.89
N CYS A 172 37.99 10.98 -22.42
CA CYS A 172 38.88 10.06 -21.73
C CYS A 172 39.52 10.73 -20.50
N PRO A 173 39.39 10.18 -19.27
CA PRO A 173 39.99 10.77 -18.07
C PRO A 173 41.53 10.72 -18.03
N TYR A 174 42.16 10.00 -18.96
CA TYR A 174 43.62 9.86 -19.02
C TYR A 174 44.30 10.73 -20.07
N CYS A 175 43.58 11.10 -21.14
CA CYS A 175 44.16 11.88 -22.24
C CYS A 175 43.27 13.05 -22.69
N HIS A 176 42.10 13.22 -22.06
CA HIS A 176 41.13 14.29 -22.31
C HIS A 176 40.61 14.36 -23.75
N GLN A 177 40.87 13.32 -24.55
CA GLN A 177 40.34 13.22 -25.91
C GLN A 177 38.87 12.78 -25.86
N ILE A 178 38.07 13.45 -26.67
CA ILE A 178 36.64 13.21 -26.80
C ILE A 178 36.41 12.21 -27.94
N PHE A 179 35.62 11.18 -27.70
CA PHE A 179 35.30 10.15 -28.69
C PHE A 179 33.90 9.58 -28.49
N THR A 180 33.30 9.06 -29.56
CA THR A 180 31.92 8.56 -29.54
C THR A 180 31.87 7.04 -29.54
N VAL A 181 31.03 6.49 -28.66
CA VAL A 181 30.77 5.06 -28.53
C VAL A 181 29.40 4.77 -29.13
N SER A 182 29.38 4.01 -30.22
CA SER A 182 28.15 3.52 -30.86
C SER A 182 28.02 2.01 -30.67
N LEU A 183 26.82 1.54 -30.28
CA LEU A 183 26.52 0.11 -30.23
C LEU A 183 26.25 -0.36 -31.66
N LYS A 184 27.17 -1.14 -32.25
CA LYS A 184 26.80 -1.97 -33.41
C LYS A 184 25.77 -3.00 -32.94
N LYS A 185 24.59 -2.99 -33.56
CA LYS A 185 23.66 -4.13 -33.49
C LYS A 185 24.32 -5.27 -34.27
N THR A 186 24.94 -6.21 -33.56
CA THR A 186 25.18 -7.57 -34.07
C THR A 186 23.93 -8.39 -33.88
#